data_AF-A0A821GVC9-F1
#
_entry.id   AF-A0A821GVC9-F1
#
_cell.length_a   1.000
_cell.length_b   1.000
_cell.length_c   1.000
_cell.angle_alpha   90.00
_cell.angle_beta   90.00
_cell.angle_gamma   90.00
#
_symmetry.space_group_name_H-M   'P 1'
#
loop_
_entity.id
_entity.type
_entity.pdbx_description
1 polymer ?
#
loop_
_entity_poly.entity_id
_entity_poly.type
_entity_poly.pdbx_seq_one_letter_code
_entity_poly.pdbx_strand_id
1 'polypeptide(L)'
;MAQESHNRKSQTVKFRDHTVEIQTVIINGIECLRLRDVQRIFSAVQILSIDNVYQVFLHDEYGNDLEPLRIVACVDKVVEAKESVEPSYNEIRSDLKEIKGIVKRVDINVQEIMRQIANVMRQMYELHEYTTPRYFFILPAKHSDMMLIDTVQNWFQTHYKLYFLCECSHDPKEMHVAPHEGYSIKKARDFVVKYAPYLKTTIQIAQVLLSAGGLVIPQLGSAAMAINNVVPAQLKNPRYYEDMKQQLQMVDDLLNKVNNQRDRAGASVISKQKSKGAPLQGAELREIQTYLELVDDKRSLGNLYRIVTDDGYVRWVCLQHYDDISFNNEMSKYINEFDAMGGKFDSNTKEAFINQVNITKENVEMMCKALGKGFNIVKLICRECSIDEDHLEKLLDIIINRSSIRCLNMGSIRVRNFFGTTKYTCQEMVADFNNQTMKVRFSDVNRSGNTMMLARLLFQNKICRNLDFSASDFLGYESDVQRSLETNAVLTDLAVEYSNNIDILNSILSLKTNTL
;
A
#
# COMPACT_ATOMS: atom_id res chain seq x y z
N MET A 1 -17.67 -62.94 49.53
CA MET A 1 -16.40 -63.51 50.03
C MET A 1 -15.87 -64.46 48.97
N ALA A 2 -14.89 -64.02 48.18
CA ALA A 2 -14.25 -64.85 47.17
C ALA A 2 -13.24 -65.80 47.84
N GLN A 3 -13.22 -67.06 47.40
CA GLN A 3 -12.34 -68.10 47.93
C GLN A 3 -10.95 -67.92 47.30
N GLU A 4 -10.00 -67.35 48.04
CA GLU A 4 -8.60 -67.25 47.61
C GLU A 4 -7.92 -68.62 47.76
N SER A 5 -7.44 -69.19 46.65
CA SER A 5 -6.59 -70.38 46.67
C SER A 5 -5.16 -69.99 46.29
N HIS A 6 -4.19 -70.42 47.09
CA HIS A 6 -2.77 -70.15 46.84
C HIS A 6 -2.18 -71.30 46.03
N ASN A 7 -2.05 -71.12 44.71
CA ASN A 7 -1.26 -72.02 43.87
C ASN A 7 0.16 -71.45 43.72
N ARG A 8 1.19 -72.31 43.68
CA ARG A 8 2.62 -71.91 43.73
C ARG A 8 3.12 -71.37 42.39
N LYS A 9 2.70 -70.17 42.00
CA LYS A 9 3.30 -69.42 40.90
C LYS A 9 3.78 -68.06 41.37
N SER A 10 4.86 -67.59 40.75
CA SER A 10 5.51 -66.32 41.03
C SER A 10 5.61 -65.50 39.75
N GLN A 11 5.49 -64.19 39.90
CA GLN A 11 5.73 -63.20 38.86
C GLN A 11 7.11 -62.59 39.10
N THR A 12 7.95 -62.60 38.06
CA THR A 12 9.23 -61.88 38.13
C THR A 12 8.97 -60.38 37.96
N VAL A 13 9.43 -59.57 38.91
CA VAL A 13 9.30 -58.11 38.92
C VAL A 13 10.68 -57.47 39.02
N LYS A 14 10.98 -56.54 38.11
CA LYS A 14 12.23 -55.78 38.08
C LYS A 14 11.97 -54.32 38.43
N PHE A 15 12.73 -53.77 39.37
CA PHE A 15 12.74 -52.37 39.74
C PHE A 15 14.19 -51.85 39.77
N ARG A 16 14.52 -50.90 38.88
CA ARG A 16 15.90 -50.45 38.65
C ARG A 16 16.81 -51.67 38.36
N ASP A 17 17.84 -51.90 39.16
CA ASP A 17 18.79 -53.01 39.01
C ASP A 17 18.41 -54.27 39.81
N HIS A 18 17.26 -54.27 40.50
CA HIS A 18 16.83 -55.36 41.35
C HIS A 18 15.69 -56.15 40.71
N THR A 19 15.80 -57.48 40.75
CA THR A 19 14.77 -58.40 40.26
C THR A 19 14.35 -59.34 41.39
N VAL A 20 13.05 -59.47 41.62
CA VAL A 20 12.48 -60.32 42.67
C VAL A 20 11.30 -61.12 42.12
N GLU A 21 11.09 -62.31 42.67
CA GLU A 21 9.90 -63.11 42.39
C GLU A 21 8.83 -62.86 43.46
N ILE A 22 7.64 -62.45 43.03
CA ILE A 22 6.52 -62.12 43.90
C ILE A 22 5.38 -63.11 43.65
N GLN A 23 4.85 -63.69 44.73
CA GLN A 23 3.79 -64.68 44.62
C GLN A 23 2.51 -64.07 44.01
N THR A 24 1.94 -64.75 43.02
CA THR A 24 0.68 -64.36 42.40
C THR A 24 -0.51 -64.87 43.23
N VAL A 25 -1.67 -64.25 43.04
CA VAL A 25 -2.92 -64.64 43.70
C VAL A 25 -3.99 -64.95 42.66
N ILE A 26 -4.76 -66.01 42.87
CA ILE A 26 -5.89 -66.34 41.99
C ILE A 26 -7.15 -65.69 42.56
N ILE A 27 -7.76 -64.78 41.79
CA ILE A 27 -9.00 -64.10 42.15
C ILE A 27 -9.99 -64.35 41.02
N ASN A 28 -11.14 -64.96 41.35
CA ASN A 28 -12.19 -65.31 40.38
C ASN A 28 -11.66 -66.11 39.17
N GLY A 29 -10.69 -67.00 39.39
CA GLY A 29 -10.07 -67.82 38.35
C GLY A 29 -8.99 -67.11 37.52
N ILE A 30 -8.72 -65.82 37.77
CA ILE A 30 -7.67 -65.04 37.10
C ILE A 30 -6.46 -64.93 38.02
N GLU A 31 -5.28 -65.27 37.49
CA GLU A 31 -4.01 -65.13 38.18
C GLU A 31 -3.54 -63.67 38.11
N CYS A 32 -3.28 -63.05 39.26
CA CYS A 32 -3.03 -61.62 39.38
C CYS A 32 -1.74 -61.32 40.18
N LEU A 33 -1.07 -60.23 39.82
CA LEU A 33 -0.04 -59.58 40.64
C LEU A 33 -0.64 -58.33 41.30
N ARG A 34 -0.61 -58.25 42.63
CA ARG A 34 -1.08 -57.08 43.39
C ARG A 34 0.01 -56.02 43.49
N LEU A 35 -0.34 -54.77 43.21
CA LEU A 35 0.57 -53.64 43.38
C LEU A 35 1.09 -53.54 44.83
N ARG A 36 0.22 -53.79 45.81
CA ARG A 36 0.60 -53.75 47.23
C ARG A 36 1.69 -54.77 47.58
N ASP A 37 1.69 -55.93 46.95
CA ASP A 37 2.72 -56.96 47.20
C ASP A 37 4.05 -56.59 46.55
N VAL A 38 4.02 -55.91 45.40
CA VAL A 38 5.20 -55.25 44.82
C VAL A 38 5.71 -54.15 45.75
N GLN A 39 4.82 -53.30 46.27
CA GLN A 39 5.16 -52.16 47.13
C GLN A 39 5.71 -52.57 48.50
N ARG A 40 5.38 -53.77 49.00
CA ARG A 40 5.99 -54.32 50.21
C ARG A 40 7.51 -54.53 50.06
N ILE A 41 7.97 -54.79 48.84
CA ILE A 41 9.39 -54.98 48.51
C ILE A 41 9.99 -53.67 47.98
N PHE A 42 9.26 -52.97 47.12
CA PHE A 42 9.67 -51.72 46.49
C PHE A 42 8.66 -50.59 46.77
N SER A 43 8.79 -49.93 47.92
CA SER A 43 7.79 -48.97 48.43
C SER A 43 7.52 -47.77 47.52
N ALA A 44 8.45 -47.41 46.64
CA ALA A 44 8.33 -46.27 45.73
C ALA A 44 7.59 -46.60 44.41
N VAL A 45 7.27 -47.87 44.16
CA VAL A 45 6.61 -48.31 42.93
C VAL A 45 5.16 -47.85 42.91
N GLN A 46 4.78 -47.20 41.81
CA GLN A 46 3.39 -46.82 41.56
C GLN A 46 2.88 -47.36 40.22
N ILE A 47 3.79 -47.72 39.31
CA ILE A 47 3.47 -48.10 37.93
C ILE A 47 4.10 -49.46 37.62
N LEU A 48 3.36 -50.31 36.89
CA LEU A 48 3.83 -51.60 36.39
C LEU A 48 3.76 -51.61 34.86
N SER A 49 4.77 -52.16 34.19
CA SER A 49 4.83 -52.28 32.74
C SER A 49 5.42 -53.63 32.31
N ILE A 50 5.04 -54.13 31.15
CA ILE A 50 5.60 -55.34 30.53
C ILE A 50 5.98 -54.96 29.11
N ASP A 51 7.19 -55.28 28.67
CA ASP A 51 7.70 -54.93 27.33
C ASP A 51 7.53 -53.43 26.99
N ASN A 52 7.80 -52.54 27.95
CA ASN A 52 7.58 -51.08 27.89
C ASN A 52 6.12 -50.62 27.72
N VAL A 53 5.13 -51.50 27.89
CA VAL A 53 3.71 -51.14 27.86
C VAL A 53 3.15 -51.10 29.28
N TYR A 54 2.60 -49.95 29.67
CA TYR A 54 1.96 -49.77 30.98
C TYR A 54 0.78 -50.71 31.15
N GLN A 55 0.76 -51.43 32.27
CA GLN A 55 -0.32 -52.34 32.60
C GLN A 55 -1.42 -51.57 33.31
N VAL A 56 -2.61 -51.61 32.73
CA VAL A 56 -3.82 -51.05 33.32
C VAL A 56 -4.26 -51.97 34.47
N PHE A 57 -4.64 -51.40 35.61
CA PHE A 57 -5.17 -52.20 36.70
C PHE A 57 -6.50 -52.85 36.31
N LEU A 58 -6.85 -53.97 36.94
CA LEU A 58 -8.12 -54.62 36.68
C LEU A 58 -9.25 -53.76 37.25
N HIS A 59 -10.33 -53.62 36.48
CA HIS A 59 -11.51 -52.83 36.86
C HIS A 59 -12.74 -53.73 37.06
N ASP A 60 -13.72 -53.26 37.82
CA ASP A 60 -15.04 -53.88 37.91
C ASP A 60 -15.90 -53.60 36.66
N GLU A 61 -17.11 -54.14 36.62
CA GLU A 61 -18.07 -53.94 35.52
C GLU A 61 -18.51 -52.49 35.30
N TYR A 62 -18.25 -51.60 36.28
CA TYR A 62 -18.54 -50.17 36.22
C TYR A 62 -17.32 -49.33 35.83
N GLY A 63 -16.17 -49.96 35.56
CA GLY A 63 -14.94 -49.28 35.19
C GLY A 63 -14.23 -48.62 36.38
N ASN A 64 -14.49 -49.06 37.62
CA ASN A 64 -13.71 -48.64 38.79
C ASN A 64 -12.56 -49.62 39.04
N ASP A 65 -11.41 -49.10 39.44
CA ASP A 65 -10.25 -49.90 39.82
C ASP A 65 -10.61 -50.90 40.96
N LEU A 66 -10.19 -52.14 40.78
CA LEU A 66 -10.41 -53.19 41.76
C LEU A 66 -9.42 -53.08 42.94
N GLU A 67 -9.94 -52.91 44.15
CA GLU A 67 -9.11 -52.86 45.37
C GLU A 67 -8.87 -54.25 46.00
N PRO A 68 -7.64 -54.58 46.43
CA PRO A 68 -6.37 -53.89 46.17
C PRO A 68 -5.93 -53.90 44.70
N LEU A 69 -5.39 -52.78 44.21
CA LEU A 69 -4.88 -52.61 42.83
C LEU A 69 -4.03 -53.79 42.37
N ARG A 70 -4.31 -54.27 41.16
CA ARG A 70 -3.79 -55.54 40.63
C ARG A 70 -3.83 -55.57 39.11
N ILE A 71 -2.86 -56.25 38.51
CA ILE A 71 -2.81 -56.53 37.07
C ILE A 71 -2.93 -58.05 36.86
N VAL A 72 -3.29 -58.48 35.65
CA VAL A 72 -3.18 -59.90 35.28
C VAL A 72 -1.71 -60.31 35.34
N ALA A 73 -1.41 -61.44 35.97
CA ALA A 73 -0.05 -61.97 36.03
C ALA A 73 0.35 -62.56 34.67
N CYS A 74 1.56 -62.23 34.23
CA CYS A 74 2.22 -62.78 33.05
C CYS A 74 3.49 -63.51 33.52
N VAL A 75 3.31 -64.71 34.06
CA VAL A 75 4.37 -65.48 34.75
C VAL A 75 5.57 -65.84 33.85
N ASP A 76 5.39 -65.75 32.53
CA ASP A 76 6.41 -65.96 31.49
C ASP A 76 7.18 -64.69 31.11
N LYS A 77 6.79 -63.52 31.64
CA LYS A 77 7.40 -62.22 31.36
C LYS A 77 7.94 -61.55 32.62
N VAL A 78 8.83 -60.56 32.44
CA VAL A 78 9.30 -59.70 33.54
C VAL A 78 8.45 -58.44 33.59
N VAL A 79 7.85 -58.18 34.74
CA VAL A 79 7.14 -56.92 34.99
C VAL A 79 8.14 -55.87 35.44
N GLU A 80 8.31 -54.80 34.66
CA GLU A 80 9.07 -53.63 35.06
C GLU A 80 8.23 -52.70 35.94
N ALA A 81 8.65 -52.54 37.18
CA ALA A 81 8.09 -51.60 38.13
C ALA A 81 8.79 -50.22 38.01
N LYS A 82 8.03 -49.13 38.12
CA LYS A 82 8.51 -47.76 37.95
C LYS A 82 7.93 -46.83 39.04
N GLU A 83 8.73 -45.82 39.43
CA GLU A 83 8.26 -44.72 40.27
C GLU A 83 7.40 -43.78 39.40
N SER A 84 6.37 -43.16 39.97
CA SER A 84 5.64 -42.10 39.27
C SER A 84 6.57 -40.90 39.13
N VAL A 85 6.89 -40.53 37.89
CA VAL A 85 7.54 -39.26 37.58
C VAL A 85 6.41 -38.27 37.33
N GLU A 86 5.82 -37.70 38.39
CA GLU A 86 5.01 -36.50 38.19
C GLU A 86 5.96 -35.37 37.75
N PRO A 87 5.75 -34.75 36.57
CA PRO A 87 6.54 -33.59 36.19
C PRO A 87 6.40 -32.52 37.27
N SER A 88 7.53 -31.98 37.73
CA SER A 88 7.55 -30.99 38.80
C SER A 88 6.66 -29.80 38.43
N TYR A 89 5.77 -29.38 39.34
CA TYR A 89 4.93 -28.19 39.15
C TYR A 89 5.72 -26.95 38.67
N ASN A 90 7.02 -26.89 39.02
CA ASN A 90 7.91 -25.82 38.59
C ASN A 90 8.30 -25.89 37.10
N GLU A 91 8.42 -27.09 36.52
CA GLU A 91 8.70 -27.29 35.09
C GLU A 91 7.48 -26.89 34.27
N ILE A 92 6.29 -27.38 34.62
CA ILE A 92 5.02 -27.00 33.96
C ILE A 92 4.80 -25.48 34.03
N ARG A 93 5.11 -24.85 35.17
CA ARG A 93 4.98 -23.39 35.33
C ARG A 93 6.01 -22.62 34.49
N SER A 94 7.19 -23.17 34.27
CA SER A 94 8.22 -22.59 33.39
C SER A 94 7.76 -22.64 31.94
N ASP A 95 7.31 -23.81 31.48
CA ASP A 95 6.83 -24.03 30.12
C ASP A 95 5.61 -23.15 29.79
N LEU A 96 4.67 -23.02 30.74
CA LEU A 96 3.52 -22.13 30.59
C LEU A 96 3.91 -20.65 30.46
N LYS A 97 4.97 -20.22 31.17
CA LYS A 97 5.48 -18.85 31.01
C LYS A 97 6.11 -18.64 29.64
N GLU A 98 6.87 -19.62 29.16
CA GLU A 98 7.50 -19.58 27.84
C GLU A 98 6.44 -19.53 26.73
N ILE A 99 5.45 -20.44 26.77
CA ILE A 99 4.33 -20.46 25.83
C ILE A 99 3.58 -19.13 25.84
N LYS A 100 3.29 -18.56 27.03
CA LYS A 100 2.64 -17.25 27.13
C LYS A 100 3.50 -16.13 26.51
N GLY A 101 4.82 -16.22 26.64
CA GLY A 101 5.76 -15.32 25.97
C GLY A 101 5.73 -15.45 24.45
N ILE A 102 5.71 -16.67 23.93
CA ILE A 102 5.58 -16.96 22.49
C ILE A 102 4.26 -16.42 21.95
N VAL A 103 3.13 -16.73 22.60
CA VAL A 103 1.79 -16.28 22.19
C VAL A 103 1.71 -14.76 22.13
N LYS A 104 2.27 -14.04 23.11
CA LYS A 104 2.33 -12.57 23.08
C LYS A 104 3.14 -12.03 21.90
N ARG A 105 4.30 -12.63 21.59
CA ARG A 105 5.11 -12.23 20.42
C ARG A 105 4.38 -12.49 19.12
N VAL A 106 3.69 -13.63 19.01
CA VAL A 106 2.86 -13.96 17.85
C VAL A 106 1.73 -12.95 17.68
N ASP A 107 1.00 -12.59 18.74
CA ASP A 107 -0.07 -11.59 18.68
C ASP A 107 0.44 -10.22 18.22
N ILE A 108 1.56 -9.74 18.79
CA ILE A 108 2.20 -8.48 18.36
C ILE A 108 2.58 -8.53 16.87
N ASN A 109 3.21 -9.62 16.43
CA ASN A 109 3.60 -9.78 15.03
C ASN A 109 2.38 -9.85 14.10
N VAL A 110 1.32 -10.55 14.49
CA VAL A 110 0.07 -10.63 13.72
C VAL A 110 -0.59 -9.27 13.61
N GLN A 111 -0.67 -8.49 14.70
CA GLN A 111 -1.23 -7.14 14.66
C GLN A 111 -0.43 -6.21 13.74
N GLU A 112 0.89 -6.30 13.77
CA GLU A 112 1.74 -5.50 12.87
C GLU A 112 1.59 -5.92 11.40
N ILE A 113 1.50 -7.22 11.12
CA ILE A 113 1.23 -7.74 9.77
C ILE A 113 -0.14 -7.25 9.29
N MET A 114 -1.19 -7.33 10.13
CA MET A 114 -2.53 -6.86 9.77
C MET A 114 -2.56 -5.36 9.49
N ARG A 115 -1.82 -4.56 10.27
CA ARG A 115 -1.66 -3.12 10.02
C ARG A 115 -0.97 -2.85 8.69
N GLN A 116 0.08 -3.59 8.37
CA GLN A 116 0.78 -3.47 7.09
C GLN A 116 -0.12 -3.86 5.91
N ILE A 117 -0.87 -4.96 6.02
CA ILE A 117 -1.85 -5.38 5.01
C ILE A 117 -2.91 -4.30 4.82
N ALA A 118 -3.47 -3.75 5.90
CA ALA A 118 -4.48 -2.70 5.81
C ALA A 118 -3.94 -1.43 5.13
N ASN A 119 -2.70 -1.04 5.42
CA ASN A 119 -2.05 0.11 4.78
C ASN A 119 -1.78 -0.15 3.29
N VAL A 120 -1.29 -1.33 2.93
CA VAL A 120 -1.06 -1.71 1.52
C VAL A 120 -2.38 -1.75 0.75
N MET A 121 -3.42 -2.37 1.31
CA MET A 121 -4.75 -2.44 0.68
C MET A 121 -5.34 -1.05 0.50
N ARG A 122 -5.21 -0.16 1.50
CA ARG A 122 -5.63 1.24 1.39
C ARG A 122 -4.85 1.95 0.29
N GLN A 123 -3.53 1.89 0.30
CA GLN A 123 -2.70 2.52 -0.72
C GLN A 123 -3.06 2.03 -2.12
N MET A 124 -3.27 0.72 -2.31
CA MET A 124 -3.72 0.16 -3.59
C MET A 124 -5.07 0.73 -4.03
N TYR A 125 -6.03 0.81 -3.11
CA TYR A 125 -7.34 1.42 -3.37
C TYR A 125 -7.21 2.91 -3.72
N GLU A 126 -6.49 3.68 -2.91
CA GLU A 126 -6.32 5.12 -3.08
C GLU A 126 -5.53 5.47 -4.35
N LEU A 127 -4.50 4.69 -4.71
CA LEU A 127 -3.77 4.89 -5.97
C LEU A 127 -4.65 4.65 -7.19
N HIS A 128 -5.61 3.71 -7.10
CA HIS A 128 -6.54 3.41 -8.17
C HIS A 128 -7.69 4.43 -8.26
N GLU A 129 -8.21 4.88 -7.12
CA GLU A 129 -9.39 5.76 -7.07
C GLU A 129 -9.05 7.25 -7.07
N TYR A 130 -7.88 7.64 -6.54
CA TYR A 130 -7.45 9.04 -6.37
C TYR A 130 -6.44 9.44 -7.45
N THR A 131 -6.78 9.13 -8.70
CA THR A 131 -6.02 9.45 -9.92
C THR A 131 -6.07 10.93 -10.33
N THR A 132 -6.87 11.73 -9.63
CA THR A 132 -7.02 13.17 -9.81
C THR A 132 -7.10 13.88 -8.46
N PRO A 133 -6.69 15.16 -8.35
CA PRO A 133 -6.87 15.94 -7.14
C PRO A 133 -8.33 15.97 -6.69
N ARG A 134 -8.54 15.81 -5.38
CA ARG A 134 -9.87 15.60 -4.82
C ARG A 134 -10.50 16.91 -4.37
N TYR A 135 -9.73 17.79 -3.74
CA TYR A 135 -10.23 19.03 -3.17
C TYR A 135 -10.28 20.15 -4.21
N PHE A 136 -11.50 20.51 -4.62
CA PHE A 136 -11.73 21.63 -5.52
C PHE A 136 -12.93 22.48 -5.13
N PHE A 137 -12.90 23.73 -5.55
CA PHE A 137 -14.00 24.68 -5.45
C PHE A 137 -14.13 25.45 -6.76
N ILE A 138 -15.17 26.28 -6.88
CA ILE A 138 -15.42 27.09 -8.08
C ILE A 138 -15.55 28.56 -7.72
N LEU A 139 -15.14 29.44 -8.64
CA LEU A 139 -15.37 30.88 -8.54
C LEU A 139 -15.79 31.44 -9.91
N PRO A 140 -16.51 32.58 -9.94
CA PRO A 140 -16.73 33.34 -11.17
C PRO A 140 -15.39 33.72 -11.82
N ALA A 141 -15.33 33.66 -13.15
CA ALA A 141 -14.12 33.94 -13.91
C ALA A 141 -13.77 35.43 -13.95
N LYS A 142 -14.77 36.32 -13.85
CA LYS A 142 -14.60 37.78 -13.87
C LYS A 142 -15.43 38.45 -12.79
N HIS A 143 -14.90 39.52 -12.21
CA HIS A 143 -15.62 40.30 -11.21
C HIS A 143 -16.85 41.02 -11.79
N SER A 144 -16.80 41.44 -13.06
CA SER A 144 -17.94 42.04 -13.76
C SER A 144 -19.18 41.14 -13.79
N ASP A 145 -18.96 39.83 -13.85
CA ASP A 145 -20.05 38.87 -13.92
C ASP A 145 -20.84 38.87 -12.60
N MET A 146 -20.19 39.21 -11.48
CA MET A 146 -20.79 39.28 -10.14
C MET A 146 -21.85 40.38 -10.00
N MET A 147 -21.67 41.51 -10.70
CA MET A 147 -22.54 42.69 -10.61
C MET A 147 -23.87 42.51 -11.36
N LEU A 148 -23.98 41.49 -12.22
CA LEU A 148 -25.12 41.25 -13.10
C LEU A 148 -26.09 40.19 -12.57
N ILE A 149 -25.91 39.78 -11.31
CA ILE A 149 -26.50 38.56 -10.78
C ILE A 149 -27.58 38.87 -9.73
N ASP A 150 -28.84 38.73 -10.13
CA ASP A 150 -30.03 38.93 -9.28
C ASP A 150 -30.91 37.66 -9.12
N THR A 151 -30.88 36.75 -10.11
CA THR A 151 -31.73 35.54 -10.17
C THR A 151 -30.93 34.27 -10.44
N VAL A 152 -31.37 33.10 -9.92
CA VAL A 152 -30.65 31.81 -10.08
C VAL A 152 -30.32 31.46 -11.54
N GLN A 153 -31.17 31.87 -12.49
CA GLN A 153 -30.93 31.66 -13.93
C GLN A 153 -29.65 32.38 -14.40
N ASN A 154 -29.46 33.62 -13.95
CA ASN A 154 -28.32 34.46 -14.29
C ASN A 154 -27.01 33.90 -13.69
N TRP A 155 -27.12 33.12 -12.60
CA TRP A 155 -25.97 32.50 -11.97
C TRP A 155 -25.38 31.41 -12.86
N PHE A 156 -26.21 30.65 -13.58
CA PHE A 156 -25.72 29.62 -14.50
C PHE A 156 -25.25 30.16 -15.85
N GLN A 157 -25.55 31.43 -16.15
CA GLN A 157 -25.00 32.15 -17.31
C GLN A 157 -23.61 32.75 -17.01
N THR A 158 -23.21 32.79 -15.74
CA THR A 158 -21.88 33.21 -15.32
C THR A 158 -20.83 32.18 -15.71
N HIS A 159 -19.68 32.63 -16.16
CA HIS A 159 -18.55 31.75 -16.43
C HIS A 159 -17.85 31.42 -15.12
N TYR A 160 -17.73 30.13 -14.80
CA TYR A 160 -17.01 29.67 -13.61
C TYR A 160 -15.70 28.99 -13.99
N LYS A 161 -14.73 29.10 -13.10
CA LYS A 161 -13.50 28.33 -13.11
C LYS A 161 -13.43 27.41 -11.90
N LEU A 162 -12.91 26.21 -12.13
CA LEU A 162 -12.60 25.21 -11.11
C LEU A 162 -11.16 25.38 -10.63
N TYR A 163 -10.97 25.44 -9.31
CA TYR A 163 -9.67 25.56 -8.65
C TYR A 163 -9.43 24.40 -7.70
N PHE A 164 -8.20 23.90 -7.65
CA PHE A 164 -7.79 22.83 -6.74
C PHE A 164 -7.09 23.37 -5.49
N LEU A 165 -7.14 22.61 -4.41
CA LEU A 165 -6.40 22.86 -3.17
C LEU A 165 -5.21 21.90 -3.06
N CYS A 166 -4.10 22.41 -2.55
CA CYS A 166 -2.94 21.62 -2.16
C CYS A 166 -3.22 20.89 -0.84
N GLU A 167 -3.09 19.57 -0.84
CA GLU A 167 -3.30 18.68 0.31
C GLU A 167 -2.07 18.60 1.23
N CYS A 168 -1.43 19.74 1.47
CA CYS A 168 -0.21 19.82 2.28
C CYS A 168 -0.47 19.74 3.78
N SER A 169 -1.70 19.78 4.29
CA SER A 169 -1.92 19.60 5.73
C SER A 169 -3.22 18.90 6.02
N HIS A 170 -3.31 18.33 7.22
CA HIS A 170 -4.58 17.90 7.78
C HIS A 170 -5.38 19.07 8.34
N ASP A 171 -4.72 20.17 8.73
CA ASP A 171 -5.41 21.40 9.14
C ASP A 171 -5.82 22.17 7.88
N PRO A 172 -7.14 22.38 7.64
CA PRO A 172 -7.60 23.16 6.51
C PRO A 172 -7.05 24.58 6.46
N LYS A 173 -6.57 25.16 7.57
CA LYS A 173 -6.00 26.52 7.62
C LYS A 173 -4.61 26.61 7.00
N GLU A 174 -3.90 25.50 6.93
CA GLU A 174 -2.53 25.41 6.39
C GLU A 174 -2.53 25.00 4.90
N MET A 175 -3.68 24.58 4.36
CA MET A 175 -3.83 24.33 2.94
C MET A 175 -3.71 25.64 2.13
N HIS A 176 -3.59 25.54 0.82
CA HIS A 176 -3.63 26.70 -0.06
C HIS A 176 -4.15 26.30 -1.45
N VAL A 177 -4.49 27.30 -2.27
CA VAL A 177 -4.89 27.05 -3.67
C VAL A 177 -3.66 26.58 -4.46
N ALA A 178 -3.86 25.57 -5.29
CA ALA A 178 -2.84 25.08 -6.19
C ALA A 178 -2.47 26.15 -7.23
N PRO A 179 -1.19 26.24 -7.67
CA PRO A 179 -0.73 27.33 -8.52
C PRO A 179 -1.15 27.12 -9.98
N HIS A 180 -2.42 27.34 -10.31
CA HIS A 180 -2.96 27.24 -11.68
C HIS A 180 -4.03 28.30 -11.98
N GLU A 181 -4.36 28.48 -13.27
CA GLU A 181 -5.26 29.55 -13.74
C GLU A 181 -6.76 29.27 -13.54
N GLY A 182 -7.10 28.09 -13.02
CA GLY A 182 -8.46 27.56 -12.96
C GLY A 182 -8.97 26.99 -14.30
N TYR A 183 -9.76 25.92 -14.23
CA TYR A 183 -10.33 25.25 -15.41
C TYR A 183 -11.73 25.78 -15.73
N SER A 184 -11.93 26.30 -16.95
CA SER A 184 -13.22 26.85 -17.40
C SER A 184 -14.31 25.79 -17.50
N ILE A 185 -15.41 25.99 -16.77
CA ILE A 185 -16.55 25.05 -16.72
C ILE A 185 -17.52 25.32 -17.87
N LYS A 186 -17.54 24.45 -18.89
CA LYS A 186 -18.40 24.61 -20.08
C LYS A 186 -19.90 24.51 -19.79
N LYS A 187 -20.31 23.61 -18.90
CA LYS A 187 -21.73 23.38 -18.53
C LYS A 187 -21.95 23.67 -17.05
N ALA A 188 -21.88 24.95 -16.67
CA ALA A 188 -21.93 25.39 -15.27
C ALA A 188 -23.15 24.86 -14.51
N ARG A 189 -24.34 24.88 -15.11
CA ARG A 189 -25.57 24.35 -14.50
C ARG A 189 -25.42 22.88 -14.12
N ASP A 190 -25.06 22.04 -15.10
CA ASP A 190 -24.95 20.59 -14.89
C ASP A 190 -23.88 20.27 -13.84
N PHE A 191 -22.74 20.96 -13.91
CA PHE A 191 -21.64 20.82 -12.96
C PHE A 191 -22.06 21.20 -11.54
N VAL A 192 -22.62 22.40 -11.34
CA VAL A 192 -23.03 22.90 -10.03
C VAL A 192 -24.13 22.03 -9.45
N VAL A 193 -25.17 21.70 -10.22
CA VAL A 193 -26.26 20.84 -9.76
C VAL A 193 -25.69 19.50 -9.29
N LYS A 194 -24.80 18.89 -10.08
CA LYS A 194 -24.20 17.60 -9.74
C LYS A 194 -23.35 17.64 -8.47
N TYR A 195 -22.42 18.58 -8.38
CA TYR A 195 -21.43 18.64 -7.30
C TYR A 195 -21.83 19.55 -6.12
N ALA A 196 -23.05 20.13 -6.12
CA ALA A 196 -23.47 21.11 -5.11
C ALA A 196 -23.23 20.70 -3.65
N PRO A 197 -23.57 19.48 -3.19
CA PRO A 197 -23.30 19.06 -1.81
C PRO A 197 -21.81 19.06 -1.47
N TYR A 198 -20.97 18.67 -2.43
CA TYR A 198 -19.52 18.62 -2.28
C TYR A 198 -18.90 20.02 -2.29
N LEU A 199 -19.28 20.84 -3.28
CA LEU A 199 -18.84 22.22 -3.42
C LEU A 199 -19.16 23.06 -2.18
N LYS A 200 -20.28 22.77 -1.51
CA LYS A 200 -20.65 23.45 -0.27
C LYS A 200 -19.60 23.23 0.83
N THR A 201 -19.13 22.00 0.98
CA THR A 201 -18.07 21.67 1.94
C THR A 201 -16.75 22.33 1.55
N THR A 202 -16.35 22.27 0.27
CA THR A 202 -15.05 22.84 -0.15
C THR A 202 -15.03 24.36 -0.19
N ILE A 203 -16.17 25.02 -0.39
CA ILE A 203 -16.29 26.48 -0.23
C ILE A 203 -16.11 26.90 1.23
N GLN A 204 -16.64 26.14 2.19
CA GLN A 204 -16.40 26.41 3.61
C GLN A 204 -14.91 26.31 3.95
N ILE A 205 -14.21 25.33 3.38
CA ILE A 205 -12.74 25.23 3.49
C ILE A 205 -12.08 26.47 2.87
N ALA A 206 -12.49 26.89 1.68
CA ALA A 206 -11.95 28.09 1.03
C ALA A 206 -12.20 29.38 1.84
N GLN A 207 -13.34 29.50 2.54
CA GLN A 207 -13.63 30.62 3.44
C GLN A 207 -12.72 30.62 4.68
N VAL A 208 -12.44 29.44 5.27
CA VAL A 208 -11.48 29.29 6.37
C VAL A 208 -10.07 29.68 5.90
N LEU A 209 -9.68 29.22 4.71
CA LEU A 209 -8.41 29.58 4.08
C LEU A 209 -8.25 31.08 3.85
N LEU A 210 -9.31 31.74 3.35
CA LEU A 210 -9.29 33.19 3.15
C LEU A 210 -9.08 33.93 4.47
N SER A 211 -9.73 33.46 5.54
CA SER A 211 -9.62 34.03 6.89
C SER A 211 -8.23 33.83 7.50
N ALA A 212 -7.56 32.72 7.18
CA ALA A 212 -6.20 32.42 7.62
C ALA A 212 -5.10 33.03 6.72
N GLY A 213 -5.47 33.68 5.61
CA GLY A 213 -4.53 34.23 4.63
C GLY A 213 -3.95 33.19 3.64
N GLY A 214 -4.44 31.94 3.68
CA GLY A 214 -4.02 30.85 2.79
C GLY A 214 -4.70 30.81 1.42
N LEU A 215 -5.74 31.63 1.19
CA LEU A 215 -6.41 31.73 -0.10
C LEU A 215 -5.78 32.81 -0.98
N VAL A 216 -4.75 32.43 -1.73
CA VAL A 216 -4.13 33.26 -2.76
C VAL A 216 -4.37 32.62 -4.13
N ILE A 217 -5.11 33.31 -4.99
CA ILE A 217 -5.27 32.95 -6.41
C ILE A 217 -4.43 33.93 -7.24
N PRO A 218 -3.28 33.51 -7.80
CA PRO A 218 -2.30 34.39 -8.43
C PRO A 218 -2.84 35.30 -9.54
N GLN A 219 -3.99 34.97 -10.15
CA GLN A 219 -4.53 35.71 -11.31
C GLN A 219 -5.70 36.64 -11.00
N LEU A 220 -6.35 36.47 -9.84
CA LEU A 220 -7.36 37.43 -9.37
C LEU A 220 -6.69 38.64 -8.69
N GLY A 221 -5.43 38.50 -8.26
CA GLY A 221 -4.54 39.61 -7.99
C GLY A 221 -3.78 39.93 -9.27
N SER A 222 -3.74 41.19 -9.68
CA SER A 222 -2.96 41.62 -10.85
C SER A 222 -1.45 41.49 -10.59
N ALA A 223 -0.88 40.29 -10.67
CA ALA A 223 0.57 40.07 -10.77
C ALA A 223 0.92 38.63 -11.15
N ALA A 224 1.76 38.51 -12.19
CA ALA A 224 2.43 37.28 -12.54
C ALA A 224 3.43 36.86 -11.44
N MET A 225 3.41 35.57 -11.12
CA MET A 225 4.41 34.75 -10.42
C MET A 225 4.83 35.15 -8.99
N ALA A 226 4.81 34.15 -8.10
CA ALA A 226 5.74 34.09 -6.97
C ALA A 226 6.11 32.62 -6.71
N ILE A 227 7.20 32.20 -7.34
CA ILE A 227 8.16 31.26 -6.76
C ILE A 227 8.75 31.97 -5.53
N ASN A 228 8.89 31.26 -4.41
CA ASN A 228 9.36 31.75 -3.10
C ASN A 228 8.37 32.59 -2.30
N ASN A 229 7.44 31.97 -1.56
CA ASN A 229 6.84 32.35 -0.24
C ASN A 229 6.73 33.83 0.21
N VAL A 230 6.86 34.79 -0.68
CA VAL A 230 6.71 36.22 -0.46
C VAL A 230 5.40 36.52 -1.13
N VAL A 231 4.34 36.61 -0.32
CA VAL A 231 3.06 37.18 -0.74
C VAL A 231 3.39 38.55 -1.36
N PRO A 232 3.29 38.75 -2.70
CA PRO A 232 3.58 40.04 -3.30
C PRO A 232 2.79 41.13 -2.57
N ALA A 233 3.40 42.31 -2.37
CA ALA A 233 2.79 43.42 -1.63
C ALA A 233 1.39 43.82 -2.15
N GLN A 234 1.03 43.43 -3.37
CA GLN A 234 -0.28 43.59 -4.00
C GLN A 234 -1.38 42.69 -3.43
N LEU A 235 -1.06 41.51 -2.88
CA LEU A 235 -2.01 40.64 -2.19
C LEU A 235 -2.39 41.17 -0.81
N LYS A 236 -1.66 42.14 -0.25
CA LYS A 236 -2.08 42.92 0.92
C LYS A 236 -3.10 44.02 0.58
N ASN A 237 -3.58 44.10 -0.66
CA ASN A 237 -4.63 45.03 -1.04
C ASN A 237 -5.96 44.59 -0.39
N PRO A 238 -6.55 45.38 0.53
CA PRO A 238 -7.80 45.04 1.19
C PRO A 238 -8.94 44.74 0.22
N ARG A 239 -8.92 45.36 -0.99
CA ARG A 239 -9.92 45.09 -2.03
C ARG A 239 -9.88 43.66 -2.54
N TYR A 240 -8.70 43.07 -2.70
CA TYR A 240 -8.58 41.69 -3.18
C TYR A 240 -9.26 40.69 -2.22
N TYR A 241 -9.02 40.85 -0.93
CA TYR A 241 -9.63 40.00 0.10
C TYR A 241 -11.14 40.16 0.16
N GLU A 242 -11.64 41.40 0.08
CA GLU A 242 -13.08 41.67 0.05
C GLU A 242 -13.75 41.13 -1.22
N ASP A 243 -13.10 41.27 -2.39
CA ASP A 243 -13.61 40.73 -3.66
C ASP A 243 -13.69 39.20 -3.60
N MET A 244 -12.66 38.53 -3.09
CA MET A 244 -12.64 37.06 -2.90
C MET A 244 -13.70 36.60 -1.90
N LYS A 245 -13.89 37.33 -0.81
CA LYS A 245 -14.92 37.06 0.19
C LYS A 245 -16.32 37.17 -0.42
N GLN A 246 -16.55 38.21 -1.22
CA GLN A 246 -17.82 38.38 -1.95
C GLN A 246 -18.06 37.26 -2.95
N GLN A 247 -17.04 36.84 -3.71
CA GLN A 247 -17.17 35.71 -4.65
C GLN A 247 -17.51 34.41 -3.92
N LEU A 248 -16.83 34.09 -2.82
CA LEU A 248 -17.12 32.89 -2.03
C LEU A 248 -18.52 32.92 -1.42
N GLN A 249 -18.93 34.08 -0.88
CA GLN A 249 -20.28 34.24 -0.33
C GLN A 249 -21.34 34.06 -1.42
N MET A 250 -21.10 34.65 -2.60
CA MET A 250 -21.97 34.47 -3.75
C MET A 250 -22.08 32.98 -4.07
N VAL A 251 -20.99 32.24 -4.28
CA VAL A 251 -21.11 30.82 -4.64
C VAL A 251 -21.79 30.01 -3.52
N ASP A 252 -21.56 30.29 -2.23
CA ASP A 252 -22.29 29.60 -1.14
C ASP A 252 -23.82 29.84 -1.22
N ASP A 253 -24.24 31.07 -1.48
CA ASP A 253 -25.65 31.42 -1.67
C ASP A 253 -26.27 30.66 -2.88
N LEU A 254 -25.47 30.34 -3.91
CA LEU A 254 -25.90 29.56 -5.11
C LEU A 254 -26.30 28.18 -4.65
N LEU A 255 -25.38 27.55 -3.94
CA LEU A 255 -25.48 26.18 -3.51
C LEU A 255 -26.62 26.02 -2.52
N ASN A 256 -26.84 27.02 -1.66
CA ASN A 256 -27.99 27.07 -0.76
C ASN A 256 -29.32 27.15 -1.55
N LYS A 257 -29.43 28.01 -2.58
CA LYS A 257 -30.63 28.08 -3.43
C LYS A 257 -30.88 26.79 -4.22
N VAL A 258 -29.84 26.18 -4.79
CA VAL A 258 -29.94 24.93 -5.55
C VAL A 258 -30.38 23.77 -4.66
N ASN A 259 -29.84 23.65 -3.45
CA ASN A 259 -30.24 22.60 -2.50
C ASN A 259 -31.68 22.80 -2.03
N ASN A 260 -32.08 24.02 -1.69
CA ASN A 260 -33.46 24.31 -1.27
C ASN A 260 -34.50 24.04 -2.38
N GLN A 261 -34.14 24.21 -3.65
CA GLN A 261 -35.02 23.83 -4.77
C GLN A 261 -35.19 22.31 -4.91
N ARG A 262 -34.13 21.53 -4.65
CA ARG A 262 -34.20 20.06 -4.65
C ARG A 262 -35.08 19.52 -3.52
N ASP A 263 -34.95 20.09 -2.33
CA ASP A 263 -35.73 19.67 -1.16
C ASP A 263 -37.24 19.96 -1.34
N ARG A 264 -37.59 20.97 -2.16
CA ARG A 264 -38.99 21.31 -2.50
C ARG A 264 -39.58 20.50 -3.66
N ALA A 265 -38.75 19.92 -4.54
CA ALA A 265 -39.20 19.24 -5.77
C ALA A 265 -39.61 17.77 -5.57
N GLY A 266 -39.67 17.27 -4.34
CA GLY A 266 -40.15 15.92 -4.03
C GLY A 266 -39.07 14.86 -4.13
N ALA A 267 -38.85 14.18 -3.01
CA ALA A 267 -38.04 12.99 -2.91
C ALA A 267 -38.61 11.88 -3.81
N SER A 268 -37.95 11.60 -4.94
CA SER A 268 -38.06 10.31 -5.60
C SER A 268 -37.18 9.30 -4.87
N VAL A 269 -37.80 8.17 -4.56
CA VAL A 269 -37.25 7.04 -3.83
C VAL A 269 -36.14 6.40 -4.66
N ILE A 270 -34.90 6.46 -4.13
CA ILE A 270 -33.71 5.59 -4.30
C ILE A 270 -32.47 6.49 -4.24
N SER A 271 -32.00 6.73 -3.00
CA SER A 271 -30.61 7.13 -2.62
C SER A 271 -30.58 7.76 -1.22
N LYS A 272 -31.40 7.29 -0.28
CA LYS A 272 -31.17 7.58 1.15
C LYS A 272 -30.05 6.68 1.68
N GLN A 273 -28.81 6.91 1.23
CA GLN A 273 -27.61 6.41 1.92
C GLN A 273 -26.26 6.97 1.41
N LYS A 274 -26.21 8.16 0.80
CA LYS A 274 -24.94 8.92 0.75
C LYS A 274 -24.97 9.97 1.85
N SER A 275 -24.12 9.78 2.85
CA SER A 275 -23.92 10.71 3.97
C SER A 275 -23.67 12.13 3.45
N LYS A 276 -24.40 13.09 4.02
CA LYS A 276 -24.10 14.53 3.88
C LYS A 276 -22.62 14.74 4.25
N GLY A 277 -21.82 15.24 3.31
CA GLY A 277 -20.43 15.64 3.57
C GLY A 277 -19.36 14.57 3.42
N ALA A 278 -19.67 13.39 2.86
CA ALA A 278 -18.61 12.44 2.49
C ALA A 278 -17.68 13.04 1.40
N PRO A 279 -16.36 12.79 1.47
CA PRO A 279 -15.45 13.10 0.36
C PRO A 279 -15.94 12.46 -0.94
N LEU A 280 -15.66 13.07 -2.10
CA LEU A 280 -15.92 12.41 -3.39
C LEU A 280 -15.22 11.05 -3.40
N GLN A 281 -15.95 10.02 -3.82
CA GLN A 281 -15.44 8.66 -3.89
C GLN A 281 -15.74 8.05 -5.25
N GLY A 282 -14.87 7.15 -5.70
CA GLY A 282 -15.23 6.20 -6.73
C GLY A 282 -15.56 6.85 -8.07
N ALA A 283 -16.82 6.65 -8.47
CA ALA A 283 -17.37 7.14 -9.72
C ALA A 283 -17.32 8.68 -9.87
N GLU A 284 -17.47 9.43 -8.78
CA GLU A 284 -17.49 10.90 -8.85
C GLU A 284 -16.12 11.49 -9.19
N LEU A 285 -15.05 10.87 -8.66
CA LEU A 285 -13.67 11.24 -8.98
C LEU A 285 -13.30 10.83 -10.40
N ARG A 286 -13.75 9.65 -10.86
CA ARG A 286 -13.59 9.21 -12.25
C ARG A 286 -14.24 10.16 -13.26
N GLU A 287 -15.40 10.72 -12.95
CA GLU A 287 -16.03 11.73 -13.81
C GLU A 287 -15.28 13.07 -13.82
N ILE A 288 -14.77 13.52 -12.67
CA ILE A 288 -13.90 14.71 -12.65
C ILE A 288 -12.64 14.46 -13.48
N GLN A 289 -12.07 13.25 -13.39
CA GLN A 289 -10.94 12.86 -14.22
C GLN A 289 -11.30 12.93 -15.71
N THR A 290 -12.41 12.34 -16.15
CA THR A 290 -12.87 12.43 -17.55
C THR A 290 -13.09 13.87 -18.00
N TYR A 291 -13.61 14.72 -17.11
CA TYR A 291 -13.75 16.15 -17.41
C TYR A 291 -12.38 16.81 -17.64
N LEU A 292 -11.41 16.57 -16.75
CA LEU A 292 -10.06 17.14 -16.87
C LEU A 292 -9.34 16.64 -18.11
N GLU A 293 -9.53 15.38 -18.51
CA GLU A 293 -8.98 14.85 -19.76
C GLU A 293 -9.46 15.62 -21.01
N LEU A 294 -10.61 16.29 -20.94
CA LEU A 294 -11.16 17.10 -22.03
C LEU A 294 -10.75 18.57 -21.99
N VAL A 295 -10.24 19.07 -20.85
CA VAL A 295 -9.94 20.51 -20.66
C VAL A 295 -8.51 20.80 -20.24
N ASP A 296 -7.73 19.77 -19.92
CA ASP A 296 -6.33 19.83 -19.51
C ASP A 296 -5.48 18.95 -20.42
N ASP A 297 -5.23 19.44 -21.64
CA ASP A 297 -4.45 18.71 -22.65
C ASP A 297 -3.05 18.31 -22.14
N LYS A 298 -2.51 19.08 -21.20
CA LYS A 298 -1.19 18.83 -20.58
C LYS A 298 -1.26 17.89 -19.37
N ARG A 299 -2.46 17.52 -18.92
CA ARG A 299 -2.73 16.72 -17.71
C ARG A 299 -1.93 17.23 -16.50
N SER A 300 -1.88 18.55 -16.38
CA SER A 300 -1.19 19.26 -15.30
C SER A 300 -1.89 19.09 -13.95
N LEU A 301 -3.19 18.76 -13.95
CA LEU A 301 -4.01 18.48 -12.78
C LEU A 301 -3.89 19.58 -11.71
N GLY A 302 -3.99 20.84 -12.13
CA GLY A 302 -3.87 22.01 -11.27
C GLY A 302 -2.44 22.31 -10.82
N ASN A 303 -1.44 21.76 -11.51
CA ASN A 303 -0.03 21.75 -11.09
C ASN A 303 0.15 21.10 -9.70
N LEU A 304 -0.68 20.10 -9.41
CA LEU A 304 -0.56 19.24 -8.26
C LEU A 304 0.10 17.92 -8.66
N TYR A 305 0.81 17.37 -7.70
CA TYR A 305 1.59 16.16 -7.83
C TYR A 305 1.16 15.18 -6.76
N ARG A 306 1.01 13.93 -7.16
CA ARG A 306 0.63 12.87 -6.25
C ARG A 306 1.83 12.45 -5.41
N ILE A 307 1.64 12.34 -4.10
CA ILE A 307 2.61 11.77 -3.15
C ILE A 307 1.97 10.66 -2.33
N VAL A 308 2.83 9.81 -1.78
CA VAL A 308 2.50 8.84 -0.74
C VAL A 308 3.14 9.31 0.57
N THR A 309 2.33 9.47 1.62
CA THR A 309 2.82 9.83 2.95
C THR A 309 3.31 8.59 3.73
N ASP A 310 4.03 8.79 4.83
CA ASP A 310 4.62 7.73 5.65
C ASP A 310 3.57 6.81 6.32
N ASP A 311 2.38 7.34 6.57
CA ASP A 311 1.18 6.64 7.00
C ASP A 311 0.41 5.92 5.85
N GLY A 312 0.88 6.05 4.60
CA GLY A 312 0.41 5.32 3.43
C GLY A 312 -0.74 5.98 2.65
N TYR A 313 -1.14 7.20 3.00
CA TYR A 313 -2.18 7.93 2.27
C TYR A 313 -1.65 8.54 0.97
N VAL A 314 -2.53 8.62 -0.02
CA VAL A 314 -2.28 9.33 -1.28
C VAL A 314 -2.78 10.77 -1.16
N ARG A 315 -1.91 11.74 -1.47
CA ARG A 315 -2.23 13.18 -1.46
C ARG A 315 -1.81 13.86 -2.74
N TRP A 316 -2.45 14.99 -3.03
CA TRP A 316 -2.12 15.87 -4.16
C TRP A 316 -1.57 17.19 -3.65
N VAL A 317 -0.28 17.42 -3.83
CA VAL A 317 0.45 18.59 -3.29
C VAL A 317 1.05 19.44 -4.40
N CYS A 318 1.25 20.74 -4.16
CA CYS A 318 1.92 21.61 -5.13
C CYS A 318 3.41 21.25 -5.26
N LEU A 319 4.08 21.77 -6.30
CA LEU A 319 5.51 21.54 -6.53
C LEU A 319 6.36 21.86 -5.30
N GLN A 320 6.12 23.01 -4.67
CA GLN A 320 6.88 23.42 -3.49
C GLN A 320 6.74 22.41 -2.34
N HIS A 321 5.51 22.02 -1.99
CA HIS A 321 5.30 21.03 -0.93
C HIS A 321 5.79 19.63 -1.30
N TYR A 322 5.80 19.31 -2.58
CA TYR A 322 6.40 18.09 -3.10
C TYR A 322 7.93 18.07 -2.92
N ASP A 323 8.59 19.22 -3.03
CA ASP A 323 10.05 19.33 -2.90
C ASP A 323 10.47 19.46 -1.42
N ASP A 324 9.70 20.20 -0.61
CA ASP A 324 10.00 20.48 0.80
C ASP A 324 9.79 19.27 1.73
N ILE A 325 8.74 18.46 1.46
CA ILE A 325 8.14 17.38 2.27
C ILE A 325 8.53 17.35 3.75
N SER A 326 7.87 18.21 4.53
CA SER A 326 7.88 18.25 6.00
C SER A 326 7.11 17.10 6.68
N PHE A 327 6.49 16.20 5.91
CA PHE A 327 5.58 15.16 6.44
C PHE A 327 6.26 13.83 6.79
N ASN A 328 7.49 13.59 6.34
CA ASN A 328 8.13 12.28 6.52
C ASN A 328 9.10 12.30 7.70
N ASN A 329 8.60 11.92 8.87
CA ASN A 329 9.39 11.87 10.11
C ASN A 329 10.48 10.78 10.08
N GLU A 330 10.37 9.80 9.19
CA GLU A 330 11.31 8.68 9.05
C GLU A 330 12.41 8.94 7.99
N MET A 331 12.48 10.13 7.39
CA MET A 331 13.40 10.42 6.27
C MET A 331 14.86 10.08 6.58
N SER A 332 15.34 10.46 7.78
CA SER A 332 16.74 10.19 8.18
C SER A 332 17.06 8.70 8.20
N LYS A 333 16.08 7.86 8.55
CA LYS A 333 16.25 6.41 8.55
C LYS A 333 16.36 5.86 7.13
N TYR A 334 15.50 6.31 6.21
CA TYR A 334 15.56 5.89 4.81
C TYR A 334 16.88 6.29 4.16
N ILE A 335 17.39 7.50 4.45
CA ILE A 335 18.70 7.97 3.98
C ILE A 335 19.80 7.04 4.50
N ASN A 336 19.82 6.73 5.80
CA ASN A 336 20.83 5.84 6.37
C ASN A 336 20.78 4.42 5.77
N GLU A 337 19.59 3.87 5.54
CA GLU A 337 19.40 2.57 4.88
C GLU A 337 19.87 2.59 3.42
N PHE A 338 19.63 3.71 2.71
CA PHE A 338 20.06 3.92 1.33
C PHE A 338 21.58 4.10 1.21
N ASP A 339 22.19 4.84 2.13
CA ASP A 339 23.64 5.01 2.20
C ASP A 339 24.34 3.68 2.53
N ALA A 340 23.74 2.86 3.40
CA ALA A 340 24.27 1.54 3.77
C ALA A 340 24.37 0.56 2.58
N MET A 341 23.55 0.74 1.53
CA MET A 341 23.66 -0.04 0.28
C MET A 341 24.60 0.57 -0.76
N GLY A 342 25.37 1.60 -0.40
CA GLY A 342 26.28 2.31 -1.31
C GLY A 342 25.60 3.41 -2.13
N GLY A 343 24.37 3.77 -1.78
CA GLY A 343 23.70 4.96 -2.29
C GLY A 343 24.30 6.25 -1.70
N LYS A 344 23.94 7.38 -2.31
CA LYS A 344 24.15 8.72 -1.76
C LYS A 344 22.91 9.55 -1.98
N PHE A 345 22.47 10.28 -0.97
CA PHE A 345 21.33 11.19 -1.07
C PHE A 345 21.75 12.64 -0.80
N ASP A 346 21.35 13.56 -1.69
CA ASP A 346 21.50 14.99 -1.48
C ASP A 346 20.22 15.57 -0.89
N SER A 347 20.29 16.04 0.35
CA SER A 347 19.13 16.59 1.07
C SER A 347 18.60 17.91 0.49
N ASN A 348 19.43 18.66 -0.24
CA ASN A 348 19.06 19.96 -0.81
C ASN A 348 18.35 19.78 -2.15
N THR A 349 18.89 18.91 -3.00
CA THR A 349 18.34 18.66 -4.36
C THR A 349 17.35 17.51 -4.40
N LYS A 350 17.31 16.67 -3.34
CA LYS A 350 16.54 15.42 -3.26
C LYS A 350 16.92 14.42 -4.35
N GLU A 351 18.14 14.53 -4.88
CA GLU A 351 18.70 13.57 -5.83
C GLU A 351 19.32 12.40 -5.08
N ALA A 352 19.07 11.19 -5.57
CA ALA A 352 19.66 9.96 -5.08
C ALA A 352 20.55 9.34 -6.15
N PHE A 353 21.73 8.91 -5.76
CA PHE A 353 22.75 8.39 -6.65
C PHE A 353 23.21 6.99 -6.21
N ILE A 354 23.24 6.05 -7.13
CA ILE A 354 23.78 4.70 -6.95
C ILE A 354 24.79 4.46 -8.07
N ASN A 355 26.01 4.07 -7.72
CA ASN A 355 27.06 3.83 -8.70
C ASN A 355 27.86 2.57 -8.43
N GLN A 356 28.08 1.77 -9.47
CA GLN A 356 28.89 0.53 -9.41
C GLN A 356 28.40 -0.48 -8.36
N VAL A 357 27.10 -0.48 -8.09
CA VAL A 357 26.49 -1.37 -7.09
C VAL A 357 25.84 -2.56 -7.79
N ASN A 358 26.05 -3.77 -7.24
CA ASN A 358 25.23 -4.92 -7.56
C ASN A 358 23.97 -4.88 -6.68
N ILE A 359 22.85 -4.43 -7.25
CA ILE A 359 21.59 -4.25 -6.53
C ILE A 359 20.99 -5.63 -6.26
N THR A 360 21.08 -6.06 -5.00
CA THR A 360 20.58 -7.37 -4.55
C THR A 360 19.08 -7.34 -4.28
N LYS A 361 18.52 -8.52 -3.98
CA LYS A 361 17.14 -8.67 -3.52
C LYS A 361 16.85 -7.79 -2.30
N GLU A 362 17.74 -7.82 -1.31
CA GLU A 362 17.62 -7.08 -0.06
C GLU A 362 17.63 -5.57 -0.31
N ASN A 363 18.49 -5.09 -1.23
CA ASN A 363 18.51 -3.69 -1.63
C ASN A 363 17.17 -3.27 -2.25
N VAL A 364 16.62 -4.08 -3.16
CA VAL A 364 15.32 -3.81 -3.78
C VAL A 364 14.19 -3.84 -2.75
N GLU A 365 14.16 -4.82 -1.85
CA GLU A 365 13.14 -4.90 -0.79
C GLU A 365 13.17 -3.68 0.14
N MET A 366 14.37 -3.22 0.51
CA MET A 366 14.56 -1.99 1.28
C MET A 366 14.06 -0.77 0.50
N MET A 367 14.52 -0.57 -0.74
CA MET A 367 14.10 0.57 -1.57
C MET A 367 12.59 0.58 -1.79
N CYS A 368 11.99 -0.56 -2.14
CA CYS A 368 10.55 -0.69 -2.33
C CYS A 368 9.78 -0.31 -1.07
N LYS A 369 10.26 -0.75 0.11
CA LYS A 369 9.65 -0.40 1.40
C LYS A 369 9.80 1.09 1.72
N ALA A 370 10.97 1.67 1.50
CA ALA A 370 11.24 3.09 1.76
C ALA A 370 10.42 3.99 0.83
N LEU A 371 10.49 3.75 -0.49
CA LEU A 371 9.73 4.49 -1.51
C LEU A 371 8.22 4.37 -1.29
N GLY A 372 7.73 3.16 -0.97
CA GLY A 372 6.33 2.91 -0.68
C GLY A 372 5.82 3.55 0.63
N LYS A 373 6.74 4.04 1.48
CA LYS A 373 6.46 4.79 2.71
C LYS A 373 6.93 6.26 2.63
N GLY A 374 7.03 6.79 1.41
CA GLY A 374 7.26 8.21 1.18
C GLY A 374 8.72 8.67 1.24
N PHE A 375 9.70 7.77 1.09
CA PHE A 375 11.10 8.19 0.89
C PHE A 375 11.20 9.09 -0.34
N ASN A 376 11.46 10.39 -0.10
CA ASN A 376 11.31 11.40 -1.13
C ASN A 376 12.59 11.55 -1.95
N ILE A 377 12.59 10.94 -3.12
CA ILE A 377 13.64 11.08 -4.12
C ILE A 377 13.01 11.73 -5.33
N VAL A 378 13.42 12.96 -5.67
CA VAL A 378 12.92 13.63 -6.88
C VAL A 378 13.52 12.98 -8.13
N LYS A 379 14.81 12.67 -8.08
CA LYS A 379 15.55 12.06 -9.18
C LYS A 379 16.45 10.94 -8.67
N LEU A 380 16.25 9.74 -9.23
CA LEU A 380 17.09 8.58 -8.96
C LEU A 380 18.04 8.36 -10.14
N ILE A 381 19.33 8.35 -9.85
CA ILE A 381 20.40 8.18 -10.83
C ILE A 381 21.14 6.87 -10.50
N CYS A 382 21.09 5.91 -11.41
CA CYS A 382 21.79 4.63 -11.31
C CYS A 382 22.84 4.54 -12.42
N ARG A 383 24.10 4.31 -12.07
CA ARG A 383 25.22 4.23 -13.01
C ARG A 383 26.04 2.97 -12.80
N GLU A 384 26.35 2.26 -13.89
CA GLU A 384 27.25 1.09 -13.87
C GLU A 384 26.79 -0.02 -12.91
N CYS A 385 25.48 -0.11 -12.65
CA CYS A 385 24.92 -1.09 -11.73
C CYS A 385 24.59 -2.42 -12.42
N SER A 386 24.45 -3.48 -11.62
CA SER A 386 23.83 -4.73 -12.06
C SER A 386 22.62 -5.08 -11.21
N ILE A 387 21.58 -5.64 -11.84
CA ILE A 387 20.33 -6.01 -11.17
C ILE A 387 19.73 -7.24 -11.85
N ASP A 388 19.09 -8.12 -11.09
CA ASP A 388 18.36 -9.26 -11.68
C ASP A 388 17.03 -8.78 -12.28
N GLU A 389 16.57 -9.47 -13.33
CA GLU A 389 15.37 -9.11 -14.08
C GLU A 389 14.13 -8.92 -13.18
N ASP A 390 13.83 -9.90 -12.33
CA ASP A 390 12.67 -9.87 -11.43
C ASP A 390 12.77 -8.75 -10.37
N HIS A 391 14.00 -8.41 -9.95
CA HIS A 391 14.26 -7.35 -9.00
C HIS A 391 14.05 -5.97 -9.63
N LEU A 392 14.50 -5.79 -10.87
CA LEU A 392 14.26 -4.58 -11.64
C LEU A 392 12.76 -4.36 -11.87
N GLU A 393 12.02 -5.43 -12.20
CA GLU A 393 10.56 -5.33 -12.38
C GLU A 393 9.84 -4.85 -11.12
N LYS A 394 10.19 -5.42 -9.96
CA LYS A 394 9.63 -4.97 -8.66
C LYS A 394 9.96 -3.52 -8.36
N LEU A 395 11.21 -3.12 -8.62
CA LEU A 395 11.63 -1.74 -8.39
C LEU A 395 10.90 -0.76 -9.30
N LEU A 396 10.77 -1.08 -10.60
CA LEU A 396 10.02 -0.27 -11.55
C LEU A 396 8.54 -0.15 -11.18
N ASP A 397 7.89 -1.22 -10.70
CA ASP A 397 6.50 -1.13 -10.20
C ASP A 397 6.34 -0.06 -9.11
N ILE A 398 7.25 -0.06 -8.13
CA ILE A 398 7.19 0.91 -7.04
C ILE A 398 7.53 2.31 -7.53
N ILE A 399 8.59 2.46 -8.33
CA ILE A 399 9.01 3.76 -8.87
C ILE A 399 7.87 4.41 -9.63
N ILE A 400 7.32 3.69 -10.62
CA ILE A 400 6.30 4.23 -11.52
C ILE A 400 5.00 4.48 -10.76
N ASN A 401 4.54 3.52 -9.94
CA ASN A 401 3.17 3.55 -9.47
C ASN A 401 2.98 4.15 -8.08
N ARG A 402 4.02 4.14 -7.23
CA ARG A 402 3.86 4.39 -5.77
C ARG A 402 4.88 5.34 -5.16
N SER A 403 5.90 5.77 -5.90
CA SER A 403 6.95 6.63 -5.38
C SER A 403 6.75 8.10 -5.74
N SER A 404 7.59 8.98 -5.18
CA SER A 404 7.74 10.38 -5.59
C SER A 404 8.89 10.61 -6.57
N ILE A 405 9.40 9.56 -7.24
CA ILE A 405 10.45 9.73 -8.25
C ILE A 405 9.83 10.31 -9.51
N ARG A 406 10.34 11.49 -9.90
CA ARG A 406 9.97 12.18 -11.14
C ARG A 406 10.92 11.91 -12.28
N CYS A 407 12.16 11.61 -11.97
CA CYS A 407 13.16 11.35 -13.00
C CYS A 407 13.96 10.12 -12.61
N LEU A 408 13.88 9.08 -13.45
CA LEU A 408 14.72 7.91 -13.36
C LEU A 408 15.77 7.99 -14.46
N ASN A 409 17.02 8.17 -14.06
CA ASN A 409 18.17 8.15 -14.96
C ASN A 409 18.96 6.86 -14.74
N MET A 410 19.09 6.05 -15.78
CA MET A 410 19.81 4.78 -15.75
C MET A 410 20.89 4.80 -16.83
N GLY A 411 22.15 4.64 -16.42
CA GLY A 411 23.30 4.53 -17.32
C GLY A 411 24.08 3.24 -17.09
N SER A 412 24.40 2.52 -18.17
CA SER A 412 25.16 1.26 -18.17
C SER A 412 24.65 0.22 -17.17
N ILE A 413 23.33 -0.01 -17.15
CA ILE A 413 22.69 -0.97 -16.26
C ILE A 413 22.70 -2.36 -16.88
N ARG A 414 23.40 -3.31 -16.24
CA ARG A 414 23.41 -4.72 -16.64
C ARG A 414 22.26 -5.47 -15.99
N VAL A 415 21.33 -5.95 -16.80
CA VAL A 415 20.20 -6.74 -16.33
C VAL A 415 20.52 -8.23 -16.48
N ARG A 416 20.44 -8.97 -15.38
CA ARG A 416 20.78 -10.39 -15.30
C ARG A 416 19.53 -11.27 -15.36
N ASN A 417 19.65 -12.44 -15.95
CA ASN A 417 18.62 -13.48 -15.89
C ASN A 417 18.72 -14.27 -14.57
N PHE A 418 17.81 -15.23 -14.37
CA PHE A 418 17.80 -16.12 -13.20
C PHE A 418 19.12 -16.89 -12.98
N PHE A 419 19.89 -17.14 -14.04
CA PHE A 419 21.21 -17.81 -13.96
C PHE A 419 22.35 -16.85 -13.62
N GLY A 420 22.06 -15.57 -13.39
CA GLY A 420 23.06 -14.54 -13.09
C GLY A 420 23.87 -14.06 -14.30
N THR A 421 23.56 -14.54 -15.51
CA THR A 421 24.23 -14.05 -16.73
C THR A 421 23.54 -12.81 -17.25
N THR A 422 24.29 -11.89 -17.86
CA THR A 422 23.71 -10.68 -18.47
C THR A 422 22.74 -11.06 -19.58
N LYS A 423 21.47 -10.66 -19.42
CA LYS A 423 20.41 -10.84 -20.42
C LYS A 423 20.44 -9.71 -21.44
N TYR A 424 20.55 -8.47 -20.97
CA TYR A 424 20.75 -7.27 -21.79
C TYR A 424 21.34 -6.14 -20.95
N THR A 425 21.74 -5.05 -21.60
CA THR A 425 22.27 -3.84 -20.94
C THR A 425 21.51 -2.61 -21.43
N CYS A 426 21.07 -1.75 -20.51
CA CYS A 426 20.55 -0.42 -20.83
C CYS A 426 21.71 0.58 -20.75
N GLN A 427 22.07 1.20 -21.88
CA GLN A 427 23.24 2.08 -21.97
C GLN A 427 22.98 3.46 -21.39
N GLU A 428 21.90 4.11 -21.84
CA GLU A 428 21.40 5.34 -21.23
C GLU A 428 19.88 5.37 -21.40
N MET A 429 19.18 5.68 -20.31
CA MET A 429 17.76 5.94 -20.29
C MET A 429 17.47 7.09 -19.32
N VAL A 430 16.61 8.01 -19.77
CA VAL A 430 15.96 8.99 -18.91
C VAL A 430 14.47 8.81 -19.03
N ALA A 431 13.81 8.51 -17.91
CA ALA A 431 12.37 8.43 -17.81
C ALA A 431 11.86 9.50 -16.85
N ASP A 432 11.10 10.47 -17.37
CA ASP A 432 10.43 11.49 -16.59
C ASP A 432 8.96 11.12 -16.38
N PHE A 433 8.53 11.16 -15.11
CA PHE A 433 7.17 10.88 -14.67
C PHE A 433 6.52 12.19 -14.22
N ASN A 434 5.45 12.58 -14.90
CA ASN A 434 4.67 13.75 -14.55
C ASN A 434 3.18 13.42 -14.57
N ASN A 435 2.60 13.23 -13.38
CA ASN A 435 1.21 12.86 -13.20
C ASN A 435 0.80 11.63 -14.01
N GLN A 436 0.09 11.82 -15.12
CA GLN A 436 -0.39 10.75 -16.00
C GLN A 436 0.50 10.57 -17.24
N THR A 437 1.64 11.25 -17.33
CA THR A 437 2.56 11.20 -18.46
C THR A 437 3.87 10.55 -18.07
N MET A 438 4.32 9.60 -18.89
CA MET A 438 5.67 9.03 -18.85
C MET A 438 6.39 9.46 -20.12
N LYS A 439 7.47 10.24 -19.97
CA LYS A 439 8.35 10.63 -21.08
C LYS A 439 9.64 9.85 -20.99
N VAL A 440 9.98 9.08 -22.02
CA VAL A 440 11.16 8.21 -22.01
C VAL A 440 12.05 8.53 -23.19
N ARG A 441 13.37 8.65 -22.94
CA ARG A 441 14.40 8.82 -23.95
C ARG A 441 15.53 7.82 -23.70
N PHE A 442 16.06 7.26 -24.77
CA PHE A 442 17.19 6.35 -24.71
C PHE A 442 18.38 6.88 -25.53
N SER A 443 19.58 6.35 -25.27
CA SER A 443 20.68 6.50 -26.23
C SER A 443 20.40 5.70 -27.50
N ASP A 444 20.89 6.18 -28.63
CA ASP A 444 20.90 5.45 -29.91
C ASP A 444 21.80 4.20 -29.90
N VAL A 445 22.69 4.09 -28.91
CA VAL A 445 23.56 2.94 -28.66
C VAL A 445 22.77 1.82 -27.95
N ASN A 446 22.71 0.64 -28.58
CA ASN A 446 22.09 -0.59 -28.08
C ASN A 446 20.54 -0.62 -28.05
N ARG A 447 19.93 -0.50 -29.23
CA ARG A 447 18.46 -0.50 -29.41
C ARG A 447 17.73 -1.72 -28.86
N SER A 448 18.33 -2.91 -28.87
CA SER A 448 17.71 -4.11 -28.28
C SER A 448 17.50 -3.96 -26.77
N GLY A 449 18.49 -3.40 -26.06
CA GLY A 449 18.39 -3.10 -24.64
C GLY A 449 17.35 -2.03 -24.34
N ASN A 450 17.23 -1.01 -25.20
CA ASN A 450 16.21 0.02 -25.11
C ASN A 450 14.81 -0.59 -25.21
N THR A 451 14.57 -1.43 -26.22
CA THR A 451 13.29 -2.11 -26.42
C THR A 451 12.91 -2.95 -25.20
N MET A 452 13.85 -3.73 -24.65
CA MET A 452 13.61 -4.55 -23.46
C MET A 452 13.29 -3.70 -22.23
N MET A 453 13.96 -2.55 -22.07
CA MET A 453 13.70 -1.65 -20.96
C MET A 453 12.35 -0.92 -21.11
N LEU A 454 12.03 -0.43 -22.31
CA LEU A 454 10.72 0.17 -22.59
C LEU A 454 9.60 -0.83 -22.32
N ALA A 455 9.72 -2.07 -22.82
CA ALA A 455 8.73 -3.12 -22.59
C ALA A 455 8.43 -3.33 -21.10
N ARG A 456 9.44 -3.26 -20.24
CA ARG A 456 9.28 -3.37 -18.79
C ARG A 456 8.64 -2.14 -18.15
N LEU A 457 9.04 -0.94 -18.56
CA LEU A 457 8.38 0.29 -18.10
C LEU A 457 6.88 0.23 -18.43
N LEU A 458 6.55 -0.19 -19.65
CA LEU A 458 5.16 -0.35 -20.09
C LEU A 458 4.44 -1.47 -19.34
N PHE A 459 5.08 -2.61 -19.13
CA PHE A 459 4.47 -3.72 -18.41
C PHE A 459 4.15 -3.35 -16.95
N GLN A 460 5.01 -2.57 -16.30
CA GLN A 460 4.80 -2.14 -14.92
C GLN A 460 3.91 -0.89 -14.80
N ASN A 461 3.67 -0.16 -15.88
CA ASN A 461 2.88 1.06 -15.85
C ASN A 461 1.39 0.78 -15.59
N LYS A 462 0.89 1.23 -14.43
CA LYS A 462 -0.52 1.12 -14.02
C LYS A 462 -1.22 2.48 -13.92
N ILE A 463 -0.50 3.58 -14.15
CA ILE A 463 -0.99 4.93 -13.83
C ILE A 463 -0.86 5.94 -14.96
N CYS A 464 0.18 5.84 -15.80
CA CYS A 464 0.43 6.78 -16.87
C CYS A 464 -0.45 6.41 -18.05
N ARG A 465 -1.22 7.39 -18.53
CA ARG A 465 -2.10 7.27 -19.68
C ARG A 465 -1.43 7.78 -20.96
N ASN A 466 -0.39 8.59 -20.80
CA ASN A 466 0.34 9.19 -21.91
C ASN A 466 1.77 8.67 -21.91
N LEU A 467 2.20 8.18 -23.06
CA LEU A 467 3.60 7.86 -23.32
C LEU A 467 4.16 8.84 -24.35
N ASP A 468 5.24 9.52 -23.98
CA ASP A 468 6.05 10.34 -24.88
C ASP A 468 7.41 9.65 -25.10
N PHE A 469 7.71 9.25 -26.33
CA PHE A 469 8.99 8.60 -26.67
C PHE A 469 9.49 8.97 -28.07
N SER A 470 10.78 8.74 -28.29
CA SER A 470 11.41 8.93 -29.59
C SER A 470 11.39 7.62 -30.38
N ALA A 471 10.77 7.60 -31.56
CA ALA A 471 10.67 6.40 -32.38
C ALA A 471 12.04 5.92 -32.91
N SER A 472 12.98 6.85 -33.15
CA SER A 472 14.33 6.53 -33.62
C SER A 472 15.11 5.61 -32.69
N ASP A 473 14.75 5.59 -31.41
CA ASP A 473 15.43 4.83 -30.36
C ASP A 473 15.21 3.30 -30.52
N PHE A 474 14.26 2.90 -31.38
CA PHE A 474 13.77 1.53 -31.55
C PHE A 474 13.84 1.00 -32.99
N LEU A 475 14.55 1.68 -33.88
CA LEU A 475 14.68 1.28 -35.28
C LEU A 475 15.19 -0.17 -35.42
N GLY A 476 14.40 -1.02 -36.10
CA GLY A 476 14.63 -2.46 -36.27
C GLY A 476 13.94 -3.35 -35.22
N TYR A 477 13.20 -2.76 -34.27
CA TYR A 477 12.44 -3.44 -33.21
C TYR A 477 10.97 -2.98 -33.16
N GLU A 478 10.44 -2.55 -34.31
CA GLU A 478 9.09 -2.02 -34.53
C GLU A 478 8.02 -2.92 -33.88
N SER A 479 8.05 -4.22 -34.20
CA SER A 479 7.04 -5.19 -33.76
C SER A 479 7.08 -5.46 -32.26
N ASP A 480 8.24 -5.34 -31.62
CA ASP A 480 8.37 -5.54 -30.17
C ASP A 480 7.84 -4.33 -29.40
N VAL A 481 8.08 -3.12 -29.91
CA VAL A 481 7.47 -1.90 -29.37
C VAL A 481 5.95 -1.96 -29.53
N GLN A 482 5.46 -2.33 -30.72
CA GLN A 482 4.04 -2.51 -30.97
C GLN A 482 3.42 -3.49 -29.97
N ARG A 483 3.98 -4.70 -29.83
CA ARG A 483 3.49 -5.70 -28.88
C ARG A 483 3.46 -5.18 -27.45
N SER A 484 4.50 -4.45 -27.04
CA SER A 484 4.57 -3.86 -25.69
C SER A 484 3.45 -2.84 -25.45
N LEU A 485 3.14 -2.03 -26.47
CA LEU A 485 2.03 -1.08 -26.42
C LEU A 485 0.67 -1.79 -26.37
N GLU A 486 0.45 -2.85 -27.16
CA GLU A 486 -0.79 -3.65 -27.16
C GLU A 486 -1.07 -4.29 -25.80
N THR A 487 -0.03 -4.67 -25.07
CA THR A 487 -0.18 -5.28 -23.74
C THR A 487 -0.51 -4.28 -22.62
N ASN A 488 -0.33 -2.98 -22.84
CA ASN A 488 -0.64 -1.97 -21.83
C ASN A 488 -2.06 -1.42 -22.02
N ALA A 489 -2.99 -1.87 -21.17
CA ALA A 489 -4.39 -1.44 -21.19
C ALA A 489 -4.65 -0.05 -20.56
N VAL A 490 -3.62 0.61 -20.01
CA VAL A 490 -3.75 1.89 -19.29
C VAL A 490 -3.45 3.09 -20.20
N LEU A 491 -2.55 2.93 -21.16
CA LEU A 491 -2.20 3.97 -22.11
C LEU A 491 -3.37 4.29 -23.05
N THR A 492 -3.72 5.57 -23.12
CA THR A 492 -4.75 6.10 -24.02
C THR A 492 -4.16 6.98 -25.12
N ASP A 493 -2.99 7.57 -24.87
CA ASP A 493 -2.38 8.56 -25.73
C ASP A 493 -0.88 8.29 -25.93
N LEU A 494 -0.43 8.50 -27.16
CA LEU A 494 0.97 8.36 -27.56
C LEU A 494 1.42 9.66 -28.21
N ALA A 495 2.54 10.21 -27.73
CA ALA A 495 3.29 11.26 -28.38
C ALA A 495 4.59 10.65 -28.92
N VAL A 496 4.77 10.69 -30.24
CA VAL A 496 5.91 10.07 -30.91
C VAL A 496 6.76 11.15 -31.55
N GLU A 497 7.99 11.31 -31.05
CA GLU A 497 8.98 12.23 -31.60
C GLU A 497 9.91 11.52 -32.60
N TYR A 498 10.54 12.29 -33.49
CA TYR A 498 11.59 11.86 -34.42
C TYR A 498 11.29 10.57 -35.20
N SER A 499 10.04 10.44 -35.65
CA SER A 499 9.58 9.26 -36.36
C SER A 499 9.88 9.31 -37.86
N ASN A 500 11.18 9.37 -38.19
CA ASN A 500 11.64 9.34 -39.58
C ASN A 500 11.51 7.94 -40.22
N ASN A 501 10.94 6.97 -39.50
CA ASN A 501 10.66 5.63 -39.98
C ASN A 501 9.14 5.41 -40.10
N ILE A 502 8.68 5.20 -41.33
CA ILE A 502 7.26 5.01 -41.66
C ILE A 502 6.73 3.65 -41.16
N ASP A 503 7.56 2.64 -41.03
CA ASP A 503 7.18 1.31 -40.54
C ASP A 503 6.91 1.34 -39.03
N ILE A 504 7.73 2.03 -38.24
CA ILE A 504 7.47 2.30 -36.81
C ILE A 504 6.15 3.05 -36.65
N LEU A 505 5.91 4.09 -37.46
CA LEU A 505 4.64 4.82 -37.44
C LEU A 505 3.47 3.94 -37.79
N ASN A 506 3.57 3.13 -38.84
CA ASN A 506 2.49 2.24 -39.26
C ASN A 506 2.18 1.20 -38.19
N SER A 507 3.21 0.60 -37.57
CA SER A 507 3.06 -0.28 -36.42
C SER A 507 2.32 0.41 -35.27
N ILE A 508 2.72 1.64 -34.90
CA ILE A 508 2.06 2.40 -33.83
C ILE A 508 0.64 2.83 -34.21
N LEU A 509 0.40 3.28 -35.43
CA LEU A 509 -0.90 3.77 -35.89
C LEU A 509 -1.92 2.65 -36.05
N SER A 510 -1.47 1.44 -36.42
CA SER A 510 -2.32 0.25 -36.51
C SER A 510 -2.90 -0.19 -35.15
N LEU A 511 -2.32 0.26 -34.03
CA LEU A 511 -2.84 0.03 -32.68
C LEU A 511 -4.21 0.67 -32.46
N LYS A 512 -4.45 1.87 -33.01
CA LYS A 512 -5.73 2.60 -32.84
C LYS A 512 -6.86 2.04 -33.69
N THR A 513 -6.56 1.31 -34.75
CA THR A 513 -7.59 0.74 -35.64
C THR A 513 -8.20 -0.56 -35.12
N ASN A 514 -7.59 -1.23 -34.14
CA ASN A 514 -8.06 -2.52 -33.61
C ASN A 514 -8.80 -2.44 -32.27
N THR A 515 -8.91 -1.26 -31.66
CA THR A 515 -9.52 -1.05 -30.33
C THR A 515 -10.65 -0.02 -30.29
N LEU A 516 -11.26 0.30 -31.44
CA LEU A 516 -12.49 1.10 -31.54
C LEU A 516 -13.74 0.24 -31.65
#